data_AF-A0A964T3N4-F1
#
_entry.id   AF-A0A964T3N4-F1
#
_cell.length_a   1.000
_cell.length_b   1.000
_cell.length_c   1.000
_cell.angle_alpha   90.00
_cell.angle_beta   90.00
_cell.angle_gamma   90.00
#
_symmetry.space_group_name_H-M   'P 1'
#
loop_
_entity.id
_entity.type
_entity.pdbx_description
1 polymer ?
#
loop_
_entity_poly.entity_id
_entity_poly.type
_entity_poly.pdbx_seq_one_letter_code
_entity_poly.pdbx_strand_id
1 'polypeptide(L)'
;MKNGVSTITFAALIQAALTGTPKYNNQRFGLAVLAYARRMCRARAPDLPDHLIEDVAQEAIANLFASGPSALSMTPPMKLLRHAMLAAIRKVRADHAPPGQRTRRYREEPRDRVAAEDAARIPNTATIEAATVRQGEHAAIDVNDFPCPAAERAIMEAEQRITIDRALAKLPPNIAQALRLVRLEERPMSEVAALAGISRFVLHRRIEQHCAVFRMAA
;
A
#
# COMPACT_ATOMS: atom_id res chain seq x y z
N MET A 1 -28.34 -37.68 19.46
CA MET A 1 -28.21 -36.37 20.14
C MET A 1 -26.86 -35.77 19.73
N LYS A 2 -26.85 -34.73 18.88
CA LYS A 2 -25.60 -34.04 18.51
C LYS A 2 -25.19 -33.20 19.71
N ASN A 3 -23.98 -33.43 20.25
CA ASN A 3 -23.41 -32.60 21.32
C ASN A 3 -23.29 -31.17 20.79
N GLY A 4 -24.29 -30.33 21.11
CA GLY A 4 -24.41 -28.95 20.68
C GLY A 4 -23.43 -28.04 21.42
N VAL A 5 -22.13 -28.23 21.20
CA VAL A 5 -21.11 -27.32 21.72
C VAL A 5 -21.17 -26.06 20.87
N SER A 6 -21.92 -25.06 21.35
CA SER A 6 -21.91 -23.73 20.74
C SER A 6 -20.49 -23.17 20.76
N THR A 7 -19.94 -22.90 19.58
CA THR A 7 -18.58 -22.38 19.43
C THR A 7 -18.59 -20.90 19.80
N ILE A 8 -18.37 -20.59 21.08
CA ILE A 8 -18.33 -19.20 21.55
C ILE A 8 -17.16 -18.48 20.87
N THR A 9 -17.48 -17.48 20.05
CA THR A 9 -16.50 -16.67 19.33
C THR A 9 -15.87 -15.60 20.24
N PHE A 10 -14.66 -15.14 19.90
CA PHE A 10 -14.01 -14.11 20.70
C PHE A 10 -14.75 -12.77 20.68
N ALA A 11 -15.38 -12.43 19.55
CA ALA A 11 -16.25 -11.25 19.45
C ALA A 11 -17.45 -11.33 20.41
N ALA A 12 -18.05 -12.52 20.54
CA ALA A 12 -19.13 -12.74 21.50
C ALA A 12 -18.66 -12.60 22.96
N LEU A 13 -17.42 -13.02 23.27
CA LEU A 13 -16.83 -12.81 24.60
C LEU A 13 -16.64 -11.32 24.92
N ILE A 14 -16.17 -10.51 23.96
CA ILE A 14 -16.02 -9.06 24.13
C ILE A 14 -17.38 -8.41 24.35
N GLN A 15 -18.38 -8.76 23.53
CA GLN A 15 -19.73 -8.23 23.67
C GLN A 15 -20.32 -8.58 25.04
N ALA A 16 -20.22 -9.84 25.46
CA ALA A 16 -20.73 -10.30 26.76
C ALA A 16 -20.03 -9.61 27.94
N ALA A 17 -18.72 -9.36 27.83
CA ALA A 17 -17.97 -8.62 28.84
C ALA A 17 -18.47 -7.18 28.98
N LEU A 18 -18.66 -6.46 27.86
CA LEU A 18 -19.10 -5.06 27.89
C LEU A 18 -20.58 -4.88 28.28
N THR A 19 -21.45 -5.83 27.93
CA THR A 19 -22.88 -5.77 28.29
C THR A 19 -23.18 -6.30 29.69
N GLY A 20 -22.19 -6.84 30.41
CA GLY A 20 -22.38 -7.36 31.76
C GLY A 20 -23.24 -8.62 31.83
N THR A 21 -23.22 -9.46 30.78
CA THR A 21 -24.09 -10.64 30.70
C THR A 21 -23.73 -11.64 31.82
N PRO A 22 -24.64 -12.03 32.73
CA PRO A 22 -24.30 -12.69 34.00
C PRO A 22 -23.66 -14.09 33.89
N LYS A 23 -23.58 -14.67 32.69
CA LYS A 23 -22.98 -16.00 32.43
C LYS A 23 -21.70 -15.94 31.59
N TYR A 24 -21.05 -14.78 31.48
CA TYR A 24 -19.79 -14.69 30.73
C TYR A 24 -18.63 -15.29 31.53
N ASN A 25 -17.75 -16.03 30.85
CA ASN A 25 -16.59 -16.66 31.49
C ASN A 25 -15.40 -15.69 31.46
N ASN A 26 -15.18 -14.99 32.57
CA ASN A 26 -14.11 -13.98 32.73
C ASN A 26 -12.73 -14.56 32.45
N GLN A 27 -12.47 -15.79 32.90
CA GLN A 27 -11.18 -16.46 32.72
C GLN A 27 -10.90 -16.71 31.24
N ARG A 28 -11.88 -17.23 30.50
CA ARG A 28 -11.76 -17.47 29.06
C ARG A 28 -11.55 -16.17 28.28
N PHE A 29 -12.22 -15.09 28.68
CA PHE A 29 -12.02 -13.77 28.08
C PHE A 29 -10.60 -13.26 28.31
N GLY A 30 -10.10 -13.30 29.55
CA GLY A 30 -8.73 -12.86 29.89
C GLY A 30 -7.66 -13.64 29.10
N LEU A 31 -7.78 -14.97 29.03
CA LEU A 31 -6.86 -15.81 28.26
C LEU A 31 -6.88 -15.48 26.76
N ALA A 32 -8.07 -15.24 26.20
CA ALA A 32 -8.20 -14.87 24.79
C ALA A 32 -7.60 -13.48 24.50
N VAL A 33 -7.77 -12.51 25.41
CA VAL A 33 -7.14 -11.19 25.31
C VAL A 33 -5.62 -11.30 25.41
N LEU A 34 -5.08 -12.09 26.33
CA LEU A 34 -3.65 -12.30 26.47
C LEU A 34 -3.03 -12.94 25.23
N ALA A 35 -3.68 -13.96 24.65
CA ALA A 35 -3.25 -14.56 23.39
C ALA A 35 -3.27 -13.54 22.24
N TYR A 36 -4.29 -12.69 22.19
CA TYR A 36 -4.38 -11.61 21.22
C TYR A 36 -3.30 -10.54 21.42
N ALA A 37 -3.00 -10.17 22.68
CA ALA A 37 -1.97 -9.22 23.06
C ALA A 37 -0.58 -9.70 22.63
N ARG A 38 -0.22 -10.97 22.88
CA ARG A 38 1.05 -11.56 22.43
C ARG A 38 1.24 -11.42 20.92
N ARG A 39 0.21 -11.77 20.14
CA ARG A 39 0.25 -11.64 18.66
C ARG A 39 0.38 -10.19 18.22
N MET A 40 -0.34 -9.27 18.85
CA MET A 40 -0.31 -7.84 18.52
C MET A 40 1.03 -7.20 18.88
N CYS A 41 1.59 -7.51 20.05
CA CYS A 41 2.89 -7.00 20.49
C CYS A 41 3.99 -7.47 19.55
N ARG A 42 4.06 -8.76 19.20
CA ARG A 42 5.04 -9.24 18.20
C ARG A 42 4.95 -8.51 16.86
N ALA A 43 3.74 -8.20 16.40
CA ALA A 43 3.53 -7.56 15.11
C ALA A 43 3.75 -6.02 15.10
N ARG A 44 3.52 -5.34 16.24
CA ARG A 44 3.48 -3.87 16.30
C ARG A 44 4.50 -3.26 17.26
N ALA A 45 5.02 -4.07 18.17
CA ALA A 45 5.98 -3.73 19.19
C ALA A 45 6.97 -4.86 19.47
N PRO A 46 7.76 -5.31 18.47
CA PRO A 46 8.72 -6.42 18.63
C PRO A 46 9.87 -6.11 19.60
N ASP A 47 10.06 -4.83 19.91
CA ASP A 47 11.01 -4.29 20.89
C ASP A 47 10.50 -4.36 22.34
N LEU A 48 9.19 -4.60 22.55
CA LEU A 48 8.62 -4.68 23.89
C LEU A 48 9.02 -6.02 24.56
N PRO A 49 9.61 -6.02 25.77
CA PRO A 49 9.92 -7.24 26.50
C PRO A 49 8.70 -8.12 26.75
N ASP A 50 8.88 -9.44 26.67
CA ASP A 50 7.78 -10.42 26.80
C ASP A 50 7.04 -10.34 28.16
N HIS A 51 7.74 -9.94 29.23
CA HIS A 51 7.15 -9.81 30.56
C HIS A 51 6.13 -8.66 30.65
N LEU A 52 6.21 -7.63 29.78
CA LEU A 52 5.27 -6.50 29.76
C LEU A 52 3.99 -6.79 28.97
N ILE A 53 3.89 -7.96 28.32
CA ILE A 53 2.71 -8.30 27.51
C ILE A 53 1.46 -8.48 28.41
N GLU A 54 1.65 -8.94 29.64
CA GLU A 54 0.55 -9.06 30.61
C GLU A 54 0.02 -7.68 31.03
N ASP A 55 0.90 -6.72 31.27
CA ASP A 55 0.53 -5.33 31.56
C ASP A 55 -0.23 -4.69 30.39
N VAL A 56 0.23 -4.93 29.15
CA VAL A 56 -0.49 -4.49 27.94
C VAL A 56 -1.87 -5.12 27.87
N ALA A 57 -2.02 -6.40 28.19
CA ALA A 57 -3.32 -7.07 28.17
C ALA A 57 -4.27 -6.50 29.24
N GLN A 58 -3.79 -6.29 30.46
CA GLN A 58 -4.57 -5.69 31.56
C GLN A 58 -5.00 -4.26 31.22
N GLU A 59 -4.08 -3.43 30.74
CA GLU A 59 -4.35 -2.06 30.32
C GLU A 59 -5.30 -2.01 29.11
N ALA A 60 -5.20 -2.95 28.17
CA ALA A 60 -6.14 -3.05 27.06
C ALA A 60 -7.55 -3.40 27.53
N ILE A 61 -7.69 -4.28 28.54
CA ILE A 61 -8.97 -4.61 29.16
C ILE A 61 -9.55 -3.38 29.86
N ALA A 62 -8.74 -2.65 30.63
CA ALA A 62 -9.17 -1.40 31.29
C ALA A 62 -9.67 -0.36 30.27
N ASN A 63 -8.92 -0.13 29.19
CA ASN A 63 -9.32 0.79 28.12
C ASN A 63 -10.59 0.34 27.38
N LEU A 64 -10.76 -0.97 27.21
CA LEU A 64 -11.97 -1.53 26.60
C LEU A 64 -13.19 -1.28 27.48
N PHE A 65 -13.10 -1.54 28.79
CA PHE A 65 -14.20 -1.27 29.73
C PHE A 65 -14.49 0.21 29.88
N ALA A 66 -13.47 1.07 29.85
CA ALA A 66 -13.64 2.52 29.87
C ALA A 66 -14.43 3.04 28.65
N SER A 67 -14.40 2.32 27.52
CA SER A 67 -15.20 2.66 26.34
C SER A 67 -16.71 2.39 26.54
N GLY A 68 -17.07 1.50 27.47
CA GLY A 68 -18.45 1.14 27.79
C GLY A 68 -19.20 0.36 26.69
N PRO A 69 -20.45 -0.07 26.97
CA PRO A 69 -21.26 -0.84 26.03
C PRO A 69 -21.77 0.00 24.85
N SER A 70 -21.92 1.32 25.01
CA SER A 70 -22.39 2.22 23.94
C SER A 70 -21.47 2.19 22.71
N ALA A 71 -20.17 1.96 22.91
CA ALA A 71 -19.19 1.87 21.83
C ALA A 71 -19.47 0.74 20.82
N LEU A 72 -20.18 -0.32 21.25
CA LEU A 72 -20.57 -1.45 20.39
C LEU A 72 -21.55 -1.05 19.29
N SER A 73 -22.30 0.05 19.47
CA SER A 73 -23.23 0.55 18.45
C SER A 73 -22.51 1.15 17.23
N MET A 74 -21.32 1.71 17.46
CA MET A 74 -20.55 2.41 16.42
C MET A 74 -19.44 1.55 15.81
N THR A 75 -18.89 0.63 16.60
CA THR A 75 -17.67 -0.10 16.22
C THR A 75 -17.79 -1.57 16.57
N PRO A 76 -17.39 -2.48 15.64
CA PRO A 76 -17.44 -3.92 15.93
C PRO A 76 -16.49 -4.29 17.08
N PRO A 77 -16.84 -5.31 17.90
CA PRO A 77 -16.10 -5.67 19.12
C PRO A 77 -14.60 -5.86 18.90
N MET A 78 -14.21 -6.53 17.82
CA MET A 78 -12.81 -6.78 17.48
C MET A 78 -12.03 -5.49 17.15
N LYS A 79 -12.69 -4.51 16.53
CA LYS A 79 -12.07 -3.23 16.20
C LYS A 79 -11.91 -2.38 17.47
N LEU A 80 -12.88 -2.41 18.39
CA LEU A 80 -12.73 -1.79 19.73
C LEU A 80 -11.55 -2.36 20.49
N LEU A 81 -11.46 -3.70 20.62
CA LEU A 81 -10.34 -4.35 21.28
C LEU A 81 -9.00 -3.98 20.62
N ARG A 82 -8.95 -3.92 19.28
CA ARG A 82 -7.75 -3.49 18.56
C ARG A 82 -7.34 -2.06 18.93
N HIS A 83 -8.29 -1.13 19.01
CA HIS A 83 -7.99 0.25 19.41
C HIS A 83 -7.50 0.33 20.86
N ALA A 84 -8.17 -0.36 21.78
CA ALA A 84 -7.76 -0.46 23.18
C ALA A 84 -6.35 -1.06 23.31
N MET A 85 -6.04 -2.12 22.55
CA MET A 85 -4.71 -2.75 22.51
C MET A 85 -3.62 -1.79 22.01
N LEU A 86 -3.90 -1.02 20.95
CA LEU A 86 -2.94 -0.04 20.43
C LEU A 86 -2.74 1.15 21.39
N ALA A 87 -3.75 1.50 22.18
CA ALA A 87 -3.61 2.50 23.24
C ALA A 87 -2.75 1.95 24.40
N ALA A 88 -3.03 0.71 24.85
CA ALA A 88 -2.28 0.03 25.89
C ALA A 88 -0.79 -0.14 25.54
N ILE A 89 -0.47 -0.60 24.33
CA ILE A 89 0.92 -0.71 23.86
C ILE A 89 1.64 0.64 23.94
N ARG A 90 0.96 1.74 23.59
CA ARG A 90 1.55 3.09 23.64
C ARG A 90 1.79 3.54 25.07
N LYS A 91 0.85 3.29 25.98
CA LYS A 91 0.96 3.65 27.39
C LYS A 91 2.08 2.86 28.09
N VAL A 92 2.04 1.53 28.01
CA VAL A 92 3.08 0.68 28.62
C VAL A 92 4.48 1.01 28.09
N ARG A 93 4.63 1.29 26.79
CA ARG A 93 5.92 1.76 26.25
C ARG A 93 6.38 3.09 26.85
N ALA A 94 5.46 4.02 27.07
CA ALA A 94 5.79 5.31 27.66
C ALA A 94 6.21 5.16 29.12
N ASP A 95 5.50 4.32 29.87
CA ASP A 95 5.74 4.10 31.30
C ASP A 95 7.07 3.36 31.57
N HIS A 96 7.47 2.46 30.66
CA HIS A 96 8.71 1.67 30.78
C HIS A 96 9.91 2.22 30.00
N ALA A 97 9.75 3.30 29.24
CA ALA A 97 10.89 3.97 28.60
C ALA A 97 11.63 4.83 29.63
N PRO A 98 12.97 4.71 29.74
CA PRO A 98 13.73 5.56 30.64
C PRO A 98 13.61 7.03 30.21
N PRO A 99 13.64 7.98 31.16
CA PRO A 99 13.47 9.39 30.87
C PRO A 99 14.50 9.88 29.86
N GLY A 100 14.03 10.61 28.84
CA GLY A 100 14.87 11.13 27.75
C GLY A 100 15.09 10.18 26.57
N GLN A 101 14.70 8.91 26.67
CA GLN A 101 14.71 8.01 25.51
C GLN A 101 13.44 8.12 24.68
N ARG A 102 13.58 7.99 23.36
CA ARG A 102 12.44 7.94 22.44
C ARG A 102 11.69 6.61 22.61
N THR A 103 10.37 6.70 22.81
CA THR A 103 9.45 5.55 22.98
C THR A 103 9.15 4.79 21.67
N ARG A 104 9.64 5.31 20.53
CA ARG A 104 9.46 4.70 19.21
C ARG A 104 10.81 4.62 18.51
N ARG A 105 11.17 3.42 18.01
CA ARG A 105 12.30 3.28 17.09
C ARG A 105 12.14 4.26 15.92
N TYR A 106 13.26 4.85 15.50
CA TYR A 106 13.31 5.55 14.23
C TYR A 106 12.73 4.62 13.16
N ARG A 107 11.86 5.15 12.30
CA ARG A 107 11.37 4.37 11.16
C ARG A 107 12.62 4.09 10.34
N GLU A 108 13.12 2.86 10.38
CA GLU A 108 14.19 2.43 9.50
C GLU A 108 13.80 2.89 8.09
N GLU A 109 14.73 3.60 7.44
CA GLU A 109 14.52 3.99 6.06
C GLU A 109 14.14 2.73 5.29
N PRO A 110 13.12 2.81 4.42
CA PRO A 110 12.72 1.64 3.66
C PRO A 110 13.96 1.11 2.94
N ARG A 111 14.42 -0.09 3.33
CA ARG A 111 15.50 -0.79 2.62
C ARG A 111 15.21 -0.71 1.12
N ASP A 112 16.21 -0.38 0.31
CA ASP A 112 16.08 -0.26 -1.13
C ASP A 112 15.26 -1.44 -1.67
N ARG A 113 14.01 -1.14 -2.04
CA ARG A 113 13.07 -2.15 -2.50
C ARG A 113 13.35 -2.35 -3.97
N VAL A 114 14.11 -3.38 -4.28
CA VAL A 114 14.27 -3.87 -5.65
C VAL A 114 12.90 -4.34 -6.13
N ALA A 115 12.47 -3.89 -7.31
CA ALA A 115 11.20 -4.33 -7.89
C ALA A 115 11.24 -5.85 -8.10
N ALA A 116 10.10 -6.53 -7.95
CA ALA A 116 10.06 -7.99 -8.08
C ALA A 116 10.53 -8.48 -9.46
N GLU A 117 10.36 -7.66 -10.50
CA GLU A 117 10.85 -7.88 -11.86
C GLU A 117 12.38 -7.79 -11.99
N ASP A 118 13.04 -7.05 -11.09
CA ASP A 118 14.49 -6.89 -11.06
C ASP A 118 15.16 -7.93 -10.14
N ALA A 119 14.42 -8.46 -9.16
CA ALA A 119 14.88 -9.54 -8.30
C ALA A 119 14.86 -10.87 -9.08
N ALA A 120 16.05 -11.44 -9.35
CA ALA A 120 16.29 -12.72 -10.05
C ALA A 120 16.35 -12.69 -11.59
N ARG A 121 16.65 -11.54 -12.22
CA ARG A 121 16.96 -11.53 -13.66
C ARG A 121 18.31 -12.22 -13.90
N ILE A 122 18.26 -13.38 -14.53
CA ILE A 122 19.46 -14.09 -15.01
C ILE A 122 19.74 -13.57 -16.44
N PRO A 123 20.90 -12.95 -16.70
CA PRO A 123 21.25 -12.52 -18.05
C PRO A 123 21.33 -13.72 -18.98
N ASN A 124 20.82 -13.57 -20.20
CA ASN A 124 20.97 -14.62 -21.22
C ASN A 124 22.41 -14.63 -21.76
N THR A 125 22.78 -15.67 -22.49
CA THR A 125 24.13 -15.83 -23.05
C THR A 125 24.54 -14.66 -23.94
N ALA A 126 23.62 -14.15 -24.77
CA ALA A 126 23.87 -13.01 -25.64
C ALA A 126 24.21 -11.72 -24.87
N THR A 127 23.53 -11.45 -23.75
CA THR A 127 23.82 -10.31 -22.88
C THR A 127 25.17 -10.47 -22.19
N ILE A 128 25.50 -11.68 -21.74
CA ILE A 128 26.82 -11.96 -21.15
C ILE A 128 27.91 -11.75 -22.20
N GLU A 129 27.74 -12.25 -23.41
CA GLU A 129 28.69 -12.08 -24.51
C GLU A 129 28.88 -10.60 -24.88
N ALA A 130 27.79 -9.83 -24.99
CA ALA A 130 27.84 -8.40 -25.30
C ALA A 130 28.54 -7.59 -24.21
N ALA A 131 28.38 -7.97 -22.94
CA ALA A 131 29.03 -7.33 -21.80
C ALA A 131 30.44 -7.89 -21.51
N THR A 132 30.92 -8.87 -22.27
CA THR A 132 32.24 -9.46 -22.05
C THR A 132 33.31 -8.65 -22.78
N VAL A 133 34.17 -7.97 -22.02
CA VAL A 133 35.36 -7.28 -22.53
C VAL A 133 36.53 -8.26 -22.55
N ARG A 134 37.14 -8.43 -23.74
CA ARG A 134 38.33 -9.29 -23.92
C ARG A 134 39.58 -8.44 -24.12
N GLN A 135 40.61 -8.70 -23.32
CA GLN A 135 41.95 -8.13 -23.47
C GLN A 135 42.98 -9.27 -23.47
N GLY A 136 43.39 -9.69 -24.66
CA GLY A 136 44.29 -10.84 -24.83
C GLY A 136 43.62 -12.16 -24.38
N GLU A 137 44.27 -12.88 -23.47
CA GLU A 137 43.74 -14.12 -22.87
C GLU A 137 42.75 -13.89 -21.74
N HIS A 138 42.59 -12.64 -21.27
CA HIS A 138 41.68 -12.31 -20.19
C HIS A 138 40.33 -11.85 -20.73
N ALA A 139 39.26 -12.46 -20.20
CA ALA A 139 37.88 -12.05 -20.43
C ALA A 139 37.25 -11.66 -19.08
N ALA A 140 36.63 -10.49 -19.02
CA ALA A 140 35.89 -10.02 -17.86
C ALA A 140 34.50 -9.54 -18.29
N ILE A 141 33.51 -9.71 -17.42
CA ILE A 141 32.15 -9.22 -17.64
C ILE A 141 32.08 -7.80 -17.07
N ASP A 142 31.85 -6.80 -17.92
CA ASP A 142 31.58 -5.44 -17.47
C ASP A 142 30.09 -5.32 -17.11
N VAL A 143 29.82 -5.21 -15.81
CA VAL A 143 28.44 -5.12 -15.29
C VAL A 143 27.77 -3.80 -15.68
N ASN A 144 28.56 -2.77 -16.04
CA ASN A 144 28.01 -1.47 -16.45
C ASN A 144 27.37 -1.52 -17.85
N ASP A 145 27.79 -2.48 -18.69
CA ASP A 145 27.25 -2.69 -20.02
C ASP A 145 25.96 -3.54 -20.01
N PHE A 146 25.47 -3.92 -18.83
CA PHE A 146 24.21 -4.65 -18.74
C PHE A 146 23.03 -3.73 -19.06
N PRO A 147 22.07 -4.21 -19.87
CA PRO A 147 20.86 -3.45 -20.17
C PRO A 147 20.08 -3.20 -18.88
N CYS A 148 19.99 -1.94 -18.49
CA CYS A 148 19.16 -1.50 -17.37
C CYS A 148 17.72 -1.29 -17.86
N PRO A 149 16.73 -2.10 -17.44
CA PRO A 149 15.34 -1.95 -17.90
C PRO A 149 14.76 -0.59 -17.56
N ALA A 150 15.20 0.03 -16.46
CA ALA A 150 14.76 1.36 -16.10
C ALA A 150 15.27 2.41 -17.11
N ALA A 151 16.53 2.28 -17.55
CA ALA A 151 17.08 3.14 -18.59
C ALA A 151 16.41 2.90 -19.96
N GLU A 152 16.19 1.65 -20.34
CA GLU A 152 15.46 1.30 -21.58
C GLU A 152 14.04 1.87 -21.59
N ARG A 153 13.31 1.72 -20.47
CA ARG A 153 11.99 2.34 -20.30
C ARG A 153 12.05 3.86 -20.43
N ALA A 154 13.01 4.51 -19.77
CA ALA A 154 13.17 5.96 -19.85
C ALA A 154 13.48 6.44 -21.27
N ILE A 155 14.33 5.72 -22.02
CA ILE A 155 14.63 6.01 -23.42
C ILE A 155 13.37 5.84 -24.27
N MET A 156 12.66 4.72 -24.13
CA MET A 156 11.43 4.44 -24.87
C MET A 156 10.35 5.49 -24.58
N GLU A 157 10.17 5.90 -23.32
CA GLU A 157 9.24 6.98 -22.94
C GLU A 157 9.62 8.32 -23.58
N ALA A 158 10.92 8.63 -23.63
CA ALA A 158 11.42 9.84 -24.29
C ALA A 158 11.16 9.81 -25.80
N GLU A 159 11.44 8.68 -26.47
CA GLU A 159 11.16 8.48 -27.89
C GLU A 159 9.66 8.56 -28.22
N GLN A 160 8.83 7.93 -27.39
CA GLN A 160 7.37 8.00 -27.49
C GLN A 160 6.90 9.44 -27.34
N ARG A 161 7.42 10.19 -26.37
CA ARG A 161 7.08 11.60 -26.17
C ARG A 161 7.43 12.45 -27.39
N ILE A 162 8.64 12.28 -27.95
CA ILE A 162 9.07 12.97 -29.18
C ILE A 162 8.14 12.61 -30.35
N THR A 163 7.78 11.34 -30.48
CA THR A 163 6.89 10.85 -31.54
C THR A 163 5.48 11.45 -31.40
N ILE A 164 4.96 11.48 -30.18
CA ILE A 164 3.67 12.09 -29.86
C ILE A 164 3.70 13.59 -30.17
N ASP A 165 4.73 14.32 -29.74
CA ASP A 165 4.84 15.75 -30.01
C ASP A 165 4.94 16.06 -31.51
N ARG A 166 5.68 15.25 -32.28
CA ARG A 166 5.73 15.36 -33.75
C ARG A 166 4.37 15.08 -34.40
N ALA A 167 3.61 14.12 -33.88
CA ALA A 167 2.27 13.82 -34.38
C ALA A 167 1.29 14.96 -34.05
N LEU A 168 1.33 15.49 -32.82
CA LEU A 168 0.50 16.60 -32.38
C LEU A 168 0.80 17.89 -33.15
N ALA A 169 2.06 18.14 -33.53
CA ALA A 169 2.45 19.32 -34.29
C ALA A 169 1.82 19.41 -35.70
N LYS A 170 1.40 18.27 -36.26
CA LYS A 170 0.73 18.19 -37.56
C LYS A 170 -0.80 18.38 -37.46
N LEU A 171 -1.36 18.40 -36.24
CA LEU A 171 -2.78 18.61 -36.01
C LEU A 171 -3.12 20.09 -35.85
N PRO A 172 -4.37 20.50 -36.12
CA PRO A 172 -4.83 21.84 -35.76
C PRO A 172 -4.62 22.11 -34.26
N PRO A 173 -4.20 23.34 -33.87
CA PRO A 173 -3.74 23.64 -32.51
C PRO A 173 -4.80 23.32 -31.44
N ASN A 174 -6.07 23.62 -31.74
CA ASN A 174 -7.19 23.36 -30.82
C ASN A 174 -7.40 21.87 -30.56
N ILE A 175 -7.14 21.01 -31.55
CA ILE A 175 -7.30 19.55 -31.43
C ILE A 175 -6.08 18.95 -30.73
N ALA A 176 -4.88 19.42 -31.05
CA ALA A 176 -3.65 19.03 -30.37
C ALA A 176 -3.74 19.35 -28.85
N GLN A 177 -4.22 20.56 -28.51
CA GLN A 177 -4.43 20.96 -27.13
C GLN A 177 -5.49 20.08 -26.44
N ALA A 178 -6.62 19.82 -27.10
CA ALA A 178 -7.65 18.94 -26.52
C ALA A 178 -7.14 17.52 -26.26
N LEU A 179 -6.35 16.95 -27.18
CA LEU A 179 -5.75 15.63 -27.01
C LEU A 179 -4.76 15.59 -25.84
N ARG A 180 -3.94 16.64 -25.65
CA ARG A 180 -3.05 16.77 -24.49
C ARG A 180 -3.83 16.78 -23.18
N LEU A 181 -4.88 17.60 -23.07
CA LEU A 181 -5.71 17.70 -21.87
C LEU A 181 -6.41 16.38 -21.54
N VAL A 182 -6.92 15.67 -22.54
CA VAL A 182 -7.64 14.40 -22.32
C VAL A 182 -6.71 13.24 -22.00
N ARG A 183 -5.56 13.12 -22.70
CA ARG A 183 -4.71 11.92 -22.61
C ARG A 183 -3.50 12.06 -21.69
N LEU A 184 -2.96 13.27 -21.53
CA LEU A 184 -1.80 13.50 -20.66
C LEU A 184 -2.22 14.02 -19.29
N GLU A 185 -3.26 14.85 -19.21
CA GLU A 185 -3.78 15.39 -17.94
C GLU A 185 -5.03 14.64 -17.41
N GLU A 186 -5.46 13.58 -18.11
CA GLU A 186 -6.63 12.75 -17.74
C GLU A 186 -7.93 13.54 -17.52
N ARG A 187 -8.07 14.73 -18.13
CA ARG A 187 -9.27 15.55 -17.96
C ARG A 187 -10.48 14.93 -18.66
N PRO A 188 -11.68 15.01 -18.08
CA PRO A 188 -12.88 14.50 -18.71
C PRO A 188 -13.19 15.28 -19.99
N MET A 189 -13.54 14.56 -21.07
CA MET A 189 -13.83 15.14 -22.39
C MET A 189 -14.87 16.28 -22.36
N SER A 190 -15.83 16.22 -21.43
CA SER A 190 -16.83 17.27 -21.24
C SER A 190 -16.25 18.60 -20.77
N GLU A 191 -15.24 18.56 -19.89
CA GLU A 191 -14.57 19.76 -19.38
C GLU A 191 -13.72 20.39 -20.48
N VAL A 192 -12.96 19.56 -21.21
CA VAL A 192 -12.14 20.02 -22.34
C VAL A 192 -12.99 20.63 -23.46
N ALA A 193 -14.16 20.04 -23.74
CA ALA A 193 -15.11 20.61 -24.71
C ALA A 193 -15.66 21.96 -24.25
N ALA A 194 -15.99 22.10 -22.97
CA ALA A 194 -16.45 23.35 -22.39
C ALA A 194 -15.38 24.46 -22.47
N LEU A 195 -14.11 24.14 -22.18
CA LEU A 195 -12.99 25.07 -22.33
C LEU A 195 -12.81 25.53 -23.79
N ALA A 196 -13.07 24.64 -24.75
CA ALA A 196 -13.00 24.95 -26.18
C ALA A 196 -14.26 25.62 -26.74
N GLY A 197 -15.29 25.86 -25.91
CA GLY A 197 -16.56 26.48 -26.33
C GLY A 197 -17.40 25.64 -27.30
N ILE A 198 -17.24 24.31 -27.29
CA ILE A 198 -17.96 23.38 -28.17
C ILE A 198 -18.61 22.24 -27.39
N SER A 199 -19.60 21.56 -28.00
CA SER A 199 -20.20 20.38 -27.36
C SER A 199 -19.23 19.20 -27.37
N ARG A 200 -19.35 18.31 -26.36
CA ARG A 200 -18.52 17.10 -26.24
C ARG A 200 -18.55 16.22 -27.50
N PHE A 201 -19.70 16.16 -28.17
CA PHE A 201 -19.91 15.34 -29.37
C PHE A 201 -19.18 15.93 -30.58
N VAL A 202 -19.17 17.26 -30.71
CA VAL A 202 -18.44 17.95 -31.78
C VAL A 202 -16.93 17.79 -31.58
N LEU A 203 -16.44 17.91 -30.33
CA LEU A 203 -15.03 17.68 -30.02
C LEU A 203 -14.61 16.25 -30.37
N HIS A 204 -15.39 15.25 -29.92
CA HIS A 204 -15.12 13.84 -30.21
C HIS A 204 -15.05 13.57 -31.70
N ARG A 205 -16.06 14.02 -32.47
CA ARG A 205 -16.12 13.85 -33.92
C ARG A 205 -14.91 14.49 -34.62
N ARG A 206 -14.49 15.69 -34.20
CA ARG A 206 -13.29 16.35 -34.74
C ARG A 206 -12.03 15.53 -34.46
N ILE A 207 -11.87 15.03 -33.24
CA ILE A 207 -10.74 14.18 -32.88
C ILE A 207 -10.72 12.92 -33.76
N GLU A 208 -11.85 12.22 -33.89
CA GLU A 208 -11.96 11.00 -34.71
C GLU A 208 -11.63 11.25 -36.18
N GLN A 209 -12.17 12.32 -36.77
CA GLN A 209 -11.90 12.70 -38.16
C GLN A 209 -10.41 12.90 -38.42
N HIS A 210 -9.71 13.59 -37.53
CA HIS A 210 -8.28 13.82 -37.68
C HIS A 210 -7.44 12.56 -37.35
N CYS A 211 -7.84 11.76 -36.36
CA CYS A 211 -7.21 10.47 -36.09
C CYS A 211 -7.33 9.50 -37.27
N ALA A 212 -8.45 9.51 -37.99
CA ALA A 212 -8.66 8.66 -39.17
C ALA A 212 -7.68 9.01 -40.30
N VAL A 213 -7.47 10.30 -40.56
CA VAL A 213 -6.49 10.78 -41.56
C VAL A 213 -5.07 10.33 -41.19
N PHE A 214 -4.72 10.38 -39.90
CA PHE A 214 -3.41 9.93 -39.41
C PHE A 214 -3.19 8.42 -39.57
N ARG A 215 -4.20 7.59 -39.32
CA ARG A 215 -4.10 6.14 -39.51
C ARG A 215 -3.97 5.73 -40.97
N MET A 216 -4.44 6.55 -41.90
CA MET A 216 -4.30 6.29 -43.34
C MET A 216 -2.97 6.76 -43.92
N ALA A 217 -2.27 7.67 -43.23
CA ALA A 217 -0.99 8.23 -43.67
C ALA A 217 0.24 7.53 -43.05
N ALA A 218 0.03 6.63 -42.09
CA ALA A 218 1.04 5.81 -41.44
C ALA A 218 1.04 4.41 -42.04
#